data_AF-A0A4Z0PZ59-F1
#
_entry.id   AF-A0A4Z0PZ59-F1
#
_cell.length_a   1.000
_cell.length_b   1.000
_cell.length_c   1.000
_cell.angle_alpha   90.00
_cell.angle_beta   90.00
_cell.angle_gamma   90.00
#
_symmetry.space_group_name_H-M   'P 1'
#
loop_
_entity.id
_entity.type
_entity.pdbx_description
1 polymer ?
#
loop_
_entity_poly.entity_id
_entity_poly.type
_entity_poly.pdbx_seq_one_letter_code
_entity_poly.pdbx_strand_id
1 'polypeptide(L)'
;MPEYKDLAVGEAVYYPFEKAVGLIYETYTFVDGPDHRPGVSLLLSDGRNVGGFNAEEADLYLVPLGDTGLRYEFADVGQLSGDFRRGVFAEAFHNAHVLHLSRTLAIAPQR
;
A
#
# COMPACT_ATOMS: atom_id res chain seq x y z
N MET A 1 -22.96 5.80 -4.84
CA MET A 1 -21.71 6.12 -4.13
C MET A 1 -20.66 5.13 -4.64
N PRO A 2 -19.46 5.54 -5.03
CA PRO A 2 -18.39 4.58 -5.31
C PRO A 2 -18.17 3.73 -4.05
N GLU A 3 -18.01 2.43 -4.24
CA GLU A 3 -17.74 1.48 -3.17
C GLU A 3 -16.26 1.62 -2.80
N TYR A 4 -15.99 2.30 -1.69
CA TYR A 4 -14.64 2.46 -1.16
C TYR A 4 -14.20 1.15 -0.52
N LYS A 5 -13.02 0.66 -0.89
CA LYS A 5 -12.50 -0.64 -0.45
C LYS A 5 -11.57 -0.46 0.75
N ASP A 6 -11.80 -1.24 1.79
CA ASP A 6 -10.85 -1.39 2.88
C ASP A 6 -9.50 -1.89 2.36
N LEU A 7 -8.47 -1.07 2.54
CA LEU A 7 -7.09 -1.46 2.32
C LEU A 7 -6.61 -2.28 3.53
N ALA A 8 -5.96 -3.41 3.26
CA ALA A 8 -5.46 -4.31 4.30
C ALA A 8 -3.93 -4.42 4.24
N VAL A 9 -3.32 -4.85 5.35
CA VAL A 9 -1.89 -5.19 5.38
C VAL A 9 -1.59 -6.21 4.29
N GLY A 10 -0.56 -5.91 3.50
CA GLY A 10 -0.13 -6.71 2.35
C GLY A 10 -0.79 -6.36 1.03
N GLU A 11 -1.76 -5.44 0.99
CA GLU A 11 -2.22 -4.88 -0.28
C GLU A 11 -1.18 -3.92 -0.87
N ALA A 12 -1.02 -4.03 -2.19
CA ALA A 12 -0.26 -3.09 -2.99
C ALA A 12 -1.14 -1.92 -3.42
N VAL A 13 -0.53 -0.74 -3.46
CA VAL A 13 -1.11 0.48 -4.01
C VAL A 13 -0.11 1.14 -4.94
N TYR A 14 -0.60 1.93 -5.90
CA TYR A 14 0.21 2.92 -6.59
C TYR A 14 -0.04 4.28 -5.96
N TYR A 15 1.03 4.99 -5.61
CA TYR A 15 0.97 6.35 -5.08
C TYR A 15 1.36 7.35 -6.19
N PRO A 16 0.39 8.01 -6.85
CA PRO A 16 0.67 8.83 -8.03
C PRO A 16 1.57 10.04 -7.75
N PHE A 17 1.53 10.59 -6.53
CA PHE A 17 2.34 11.73 -6.14
C PHE A 17 3.84 11.38 -6.15
N GLU A 18 4.21 10.26 -5.55
CA GLU A 18 5.59 9.74 -5.51
C GLU A 18 5.96 8.93 -6.77
N LYS A 19 4.98 8.62 -7.63
CA LYS A 19 5.14 7.77 -8.82
C LYS A 19 5.78 6.42 -8.50
N ALA A 20 5.38 5.84 -7.37
CA ALA A 20 5.93 4.60 -6.84
C ALA A 20 4.83 3.62 -6.45
N VAL A 21 5.14 2.33 -6.51
CA VAL A 21 4.32 1.30 -5.86
C VAL A 21 4.68 1.25 -4.38
N GLY A 22 3.69 0.97 -3.54
CA GLY A 22 3.89 0.77 -2.12
C GLY A 22 3.04 -0.38 -1.58
N LEU A 23 3.41 -0.82 -0.38
CA LEU A 23 2.72 -1.86 0.38
C LEU A 23 2.14 -1.27 1.64
N ILE A 24 0.89 -1.62 1.94
CA ILE A 24 0.31 -1.36 3.25
C ILE A 24 0.96 -2.29 4.26
N TYR A 25 1.74 -1.73 5.20
CA TYR A 25 2.43 -2.53 6.23
C TYR A 25 1.70 -2.55 7.57
N GLU A 26 0.75 -1.62 7.76
CA GLU A 26 -0.04 -1.48 8.99
C GLU A 26 -1.38 -0.83 8.64
N THR A 27 -2.43 -1.25 9.35
CA THR A 27 -3.71 -0.54 9.45
C THR A 27 -3.90 -0.08 10.88
N TYR A 28 -4.25 1.18 11.09
CA TYR A 28 -4.48 1.71 12.43
C TYR A 28 -5.91 2.27 12.53
N THR A 29 -6.54 2.00 13.67
CA THR A 29 -7.88 2.51 13.97
C THR A 29 -7.78 3.87 14.67
N PHE A 30 -8.86 4.65 14.59
CA PHE A 30 -9.15 5.80 15.47
C PHE A 30 -8.57 7.19 15.16
N VAL A 31 -8.17 7.50 13.92
CA VAL A 31 -7.88 8.93 13.61
C VAL A 31 -9.17 9.75 13.51
N ASP A 32 -10.24 9.19 12.92
CA ASP A 32 -11.49 9.93 12.66
C ASP A 32 -12.70 9.42 13.49
N GLY A 33 -12.48 8.49 14.43
CA GLY A 33 -13.51 7.92 15.31
C GLY A 33 -13.95 6.50 14.94
N PRO A 34 -14.81 5.88 15.77
CA PRO A 34 -15.13 4.45 15.70
C PRO A 34 -15.97 4.04 14.48
N ASP A 35 -16.68 4.99 13.87
CA ASP A 35 -17.54 4.75 12.70
C ASP A 35 -16.80 4.91 11.36
N HIS A 36 -15.52 5.29 11.40
CA HIS A 36 -14.70 5.50 10.21
C HIS A 36 -13.84 4.29 9.89
N ARG A 37 -13.59 4.10 8.60
CA ARG A 37 -12.68 3.09 8.08
C ARG A 37 -11.27 3.30 8.66
N PRO A 38 -10.49 2.23 8.93
CA PRO A 38 -9.12 2.36 9.41
C PRO A 38 -8.23 3.15 8.44
N GLY A 39 -7.29 3.91 9.00
CA GLY A 39 -6.17 4.48 8.25
C GLY A 39 -5.11 3.42 7.97
N VAL A 40 -4.17 3.75 7.09
CA VAL A 40 -3.14 2.83 6.61
C VAL A 40 -1.77 3.48 6.57
N SER A 41 -0.72 2.70 6.85
CA SER A 41 0.67 3.16 6.71
C SER A 41 1.33 2.52 5.49
N LEU A 42 2.09 3.32 4.74
CA LEU A 42 2.63 2.94 3.43
C LEU A 42 4.17 2.87 3.42
N LEU A 43 4.69 1.74 2.94
CA LEU A 43 6.10 1.55 2.61
C LEU A 43 6.28 1.52 1.10
N LEU A 44 7.10 2.41 0.54
CA LEU A 44 7.40 2.43 -0.90
C LEU A 44 8.45 1.39 -1.29
N SER A 45 8.47 1.02 -2.58
CA SER A 45 9.41 0.02 -3.11
C SER A 45 10.88 0.43 -3.04
N ASP A 46 11.17 1.72 -2.84
CA ASP A 46 12.52 2.24 -2.59
C ASP A 46 12.92 2.21 -1.09
N GLY A 47 12.03 1.71 -0.23
CA GLY A 47 12.25 1.57 1.22
C GLY A 47 11.88 2.80 2.04
N ARG A 48 11.39 3.88 1.42
CA ARG A 48 10.87 5.03 2.17
C ARG A 48 9.55 4.66 2.84
N ASN A 49 9.51 4.88 4.16
CA ASN A 49 8.26 4.95 4.90
C ASN A 49 7.68 6.35 4.75
N VAL A 50 6.55 6.49 4.06
CA VAL A 50 5.90 7.80 3.83
C VAL A 50 4.85 8.13 4.88
N GLY A 51 4.66 7.26 5.87
CA GLY A 51 3.74 7.48 7.00
C GLY A 51 2.33 6.99 6.73
N GLY A 52 1.41 7.53 7.53
CA GLY A 52 0.00 7.15 7.57
C GLY A 52 -0.88 8.02 6.68
N PHE A 53 -1.94 7.42 6.15
CA PHE A 53 -3.06 8.04 5.46
C PHE A 53 -4.33 7.68 6.22
N ASN A 54 -5.15 8.67 6.59
CA ASN A 54 -6.50 8.36 7.05
C ASN A 54 -7.37 7.81 5.89
N ALA A 55 -8.63 7.47 6.17
CA ALA A 55 -9.49 6.86 5.15
C ALA A 55 -9.69 7.79 3.93
N GLU A 56 -10.01 9.06 4.16
CA GLU A 56 -10.24 10.04 3.10
C GLU A 56 -8.97 10.29 2.27
N GLU A 57 -7.83 10.45 2.93
CA GLU A 57 -6.53 10.62 2.28
C GLU A 57 -6.16 9.39 1.44
N ALA A 58 -6.41 8.18 1.95
CA ALA A 58 -6.16 6.95 1.21
C ALA A 58 -7.03 6.89 -0.05
N ASP A 59 -8.30 7.28 0.03
CA ASP A 59 -9.21 7.30 -1.13
C ASP A 59 -8.82 8.37 -2.17
N LEU A 60 -8.27 9.50 -1.72
CA LEU A 60 -7.84 10.58 -2.60
C LEU A 60 -6.50 10.31 -3.27
N TYR A 61 -5.56 9.69 -2.55
CA TYR A 61 -4.16 9.65 -2.95
C TYR A 61 -3.65 8.27 -3.37
N LEU A 62 -4.31 7.18 -2.97
CA LEU A 62 -3.83 5.83 -3.23
C LEU A 62 -4.70 5.14 -4.28
N VAL A 63 -4.04 4.44 -5.20
CA VAL A 63 -4.71 3.63 -6.21
C VAL A 63 -4.52 2.15 -5.86
N PRO A 64 -5.56 1.44 -5.37
CA PRO A 64 -5.43 0.05 -4.96
C PRO A 64 -5.05 -0.85 -6.13
N LEU A 65 -4.00 -1.67 -5.99
CA LEU A 65 -3.54 -2.61 -7.02
C LEU A 65 -3.97 -4.06 -6.72
N GLY A 66 -4.07 -4.44 -5.45
CA GLY A 66 -4.55 -5.75 -5.02
C GLY A 66 -3.62 -6.42 -3.98
N ASP A 67 -4.01 -7.61 -3.54
CA ASP A 67 -3.24 -8.41 -2.58
C ASP A 67 -1.91 -8.90 -3.18
N THR A 68 -0.84 -8.82 -2.41
CA THR A 68 0.48 -9.32 -2.79
C THR A 68 0.83 -10.67 -2.16
N GLY A 69 0.00 -11.15 -1.22
CA GLY A 69 0.26 -12.32 -0.40
C GLY A 69 1.12 -12.05 0.84
N LEU A 70 1.59 -10.82 1.03
CA LEU A 70 2.34 -10.44 2.22
C LEU A 70 1.49 -10.62 3.48
N ARG A 71 2.05 -11.32 4.45
CA ARG A 71 1.58 -11.34 5.84
C ARG A 71 2.67 -10.71 6.69
N TYR A 72 2.38 -9.57 7.29
CA TYR A 72 3.38 -8.80 8.04
C TYR A 72 2.75 -8.27 9.33
N GLU A 73 3.54 -8.27 10.39
CA GLU A 73 3.15 -7.73 11.70
C GLU A 73 4.15 -6.63 12.06
N PHE A 74 3.67 -5.40 12.06
CA PHE A 74 4.47 -4.24 12.41
C PHE A 74 4.56 -4.09 13.92
N ALA A 75 5.79 -3.98 14.45
CA ALA A 75 6.05 -3.63 15.84
C ALA A 75 6.60 -2.20 16.00
N ASP A 76 7.62 -1.83 15.20
CA ASP A 76 8.21 -0.50 15.22
C ASP A 76 8.98 -0.15 13.93
N VAL A 77 9.32 1.13 13.77
CA VAL A 77 10.01 1.65 12.58
C VAL A 77 11.43 1.09 12.38
N GLY A 78 12.09 0.69 13.46
CA GLY A 78 13.41 0.06 13.42
C GLY A 78 13.33 -1.36 12.88
N GLN A 79 12.33 -2.14 13.31
CA GLN A 79 12.00 -3.44 12.73
C GLN A 79 11.70 -3.30 11.24
N LEU A 80 10.80 -2.40 10.86
CA LEU A 80 10.40 -2.16 9.46
C LEU A 80 11.61 -1.88 8.55
N SER A 81 12.49 -0.96 8.96
CA SER A 81 13.71 -0.63 8.21
C SER A 81 14.70 -1.81 8.17
N GLY A 82 14.79 -2.59 9.25
CA GLY A 82 15.57 -3.82 9.30
C GLY A 82 15.06 -4.88 8.33
N ASP A 83 13.76 -5.13 8.30
CA ASP A 83 13.10 -6.12 7.45
C ASP A 83 13.18 -5.73 5.97
N PHE A 84 13.06 -4.45 5.64
CA PHE A 84 13.30 -3.96 4.29
C PHE A 84 14.72 -4.27 3.81
N ARG A 85 15.74 -3.93 4.61
CA ARG A 85 17.14 -4.22 4.26
C ARG A 85 17.44 -5.71 4.16
N ARG A 86 16.72 -6.55 4.91
CA ARG A 86 16.82 -8.02 4.81
C ARG A 86 16.09 -8.60 3.60
N GLY A 87 15.29 -7.81 2.89
CA GLY A 87 14.53 -8.25 1.73
C GLY A 87 13.22 -8.97 2.06
N VAL A 88 12.68 -8.82 3.27
CA VAL A 88 11.40 -9.46 3.68
C VAL A 88 10.25 -9.08 2.75
N PHE A 89 10.25 -7.85 2.22
CA PHE A 89 9.23 -7.36 1.31
C PHE A 89 9.53 -7.62 -0.17
N ALA A 90 10.63 -8.30 -0.52
CA ALA A 90 11.10 -8.39 -1.91
C ALA A 90 10.08 -9.07 -2.84
N GLU A 91 9.50 -10.19 -2.41
CA GLU A 91 8.47 -10.89 -3.19
C GLU A 91 7.18 -10.06 -3.29
N ALA A 92 6.77 -9.43 -2.19
CA ALA A 92 5.59 -8.57 -2.17
C ALA A 92 5.73 -7.37 -3.13
N PHE A 93 6.90 -6.72 -3.17
CA PHE A 93 7.17 -5.64 -4.12
C PHE A 93 7.28 -6.14 -5.56
N HIS A 94 7.85 -7.33 -5.78
CA HIS A 94 7.81 -7.95 -7.11
C HIS A 94 6.36 -8.12 -7.60
N ASN A 95 5.48 -8.69 -6.77
CA ASN A 95 4.07 -8.86 -7.08
C ASN A 95 3.36 -7.52 -7.29
N ALA A 96 3.64 -6.50 -6.47
CA ALA A 96 3.10 -5.16 -6.61
C ALA A 96 3.46 -4.53 -7.97
N HIS A 97 4.71 -4.69 -8.42
CA HIS A 97 5.14 -4.22 -9.73
C HIS A 97 4.44 -4.96 -10.88
N VAL A 98 4.27 -6.28 -10.77
CA VAL A 98 3.51 -7.07 -11.74
C VAL A 98 2.06 -6.58 -11.82
N LEU A 99 1.37 -6.40 -10.68
CA LEU A 99 0.00 -5.87 -10.62
C LEU A 99 -0.12 -4.49 -11.28
N HIS A 100 0.83 -3.59 -10.99
CA HIS A 100 0.86 -2.26 -11.58
C HIS A 100 1.02 -2.32 -13.10
N LEU A 101 1.97 -3.11 -13.60
CA LEU A 101 2.21 -3.29 -15.03
C LEU A 101 0.99 -3.90 -15.73
N SER A 102 0.40 -4.95 -15.17
CA SER A 102 -0.80 -5.60 -15.71
C SER A 102 -1.96 -4.61 -15.84
N ARG A 103 -2.17 -3.76 -14.84
CA ARG A 103 -3.22 -2.73 -14.88
C ARG A 103 -2.94 -1.66 -15.93
N THR A 104 -1.71 -1.15 -16.01
CA THR A 104 -1.34 -0.14 -17.02
C THR A 104 -1.50 -0.68 -18.44
N LEU A 105 -1.13 -1.94 -18.68
CA LEU A 105 -1.29 -2.59 -19.99
C LEU A 105 -2.76 -2.84 -20.35
N ALA A 106 -3.61 -3.17 -19.37
CA ALA A 106 -5.04 -3.38 -19.60
C ALA A 106 -5.79 -2.09 -19.99
N ILE A 107 -5.30 -0.93 -19.55
CA ILE A 107 -5.90 0.38 -19.81
C ILE A 107 -5.31 1.03 -21.07
N ALA A 108 -4.12 0.60 -21.50
CA ALA A 108 -3.49 1.12 -22.71
C ALA A 108 -4.36 0.82 -23.94
N PRO A 109 -4.59 1.80 -24.84
CA PRO A 109 -5.34 1.57 -26.05
C PRO A 109 -4.64 0.50 -26.89
N GLN A 110 -5.34 -0.58 -27.18
CA GLN A 110 -4.91 -1.61 -28.12
C GLN A 110 -4.85 -0.94 -29.49
N ARG A 111 -3.64 -0.74 -30.02
CA ARG A 111 -3.42 -0.20 -31.37
C ARG A 111 -3.76 -1.21 -32.43
#